data_AF-A0A533TD81-F1
#
_entry.id   AF-A0A533TD81-F1
#
_cell.length_a   1.000
_cell.length_b   1.000
_cell.length_c   1.000
_cell.angle_alpha   90.00
_cell.angle_beta   90.00
_cell.angle_gamma   90.00
#
_symmetry.space_group_name_H-M   'P 1'
#
loop_
_entity.id
_entity.type
_entity.pdbx_description
1 polymer ?
#
loop_
_entity_poly.entity_id
_entity_poly.type
_entity_poly.pdbx_seq_one_letter_code
_entity_poly.pdbx_strand_id
1 'polypeptide(L)'
;MKSSSTDNRRFEKIDFREKSLAGGSYEECNFINCNFNGVDLSGITFFKCTFNGCDASLVKLKNTSLQEVKFLDCKLLGVLFSECRKFLLELYFENCMVKLSHFAQMKLKNTHFKNCNLQETDFSEAELRGASFENCDLLQTIFFHTNLEETNFTTAFNYSINPETNRLKKARFSIPEVTGLLDTYGIEIE
;
A
#
# COMPACT_ATOMS: atom_id res chain seq x y z
N MET A 1 26.43 13.43 -10.54
CA MET A 1 25.81 14.44 -9.66
C MET A 1 25.74 13.84 -8.27
N LYS A 2 26.27 14.49 -7.22
CA LYS A 2 26.08 14.01 -5.85
C LYS A 2 24.59 14.12 -5.54
N SER A 3 23.91 12.99 -5.35
CA SER A 3 22.59 12.99 -4.74
C SER A 3 22.73 13.57 -3.33
N SER A 4 22.02 14.65 -3.03
CA SER A 4 21.89 15.14 -1.66
C SER A 4 21.27 14.06 -0.78
N SER A 5 21.87 13.79 0.37
CA SER A 5 21.29 12.93 1.42
C SER A 5 20.78 13.82 2.55
N THR A 6 19.62 13.47 3.08
CA THR A 6 19.03 14.09 4.26
C THR A 6 18.71 13.00 5.26
N ASP A 7 19.38 13.02 6.40
CA ASP A 7 19.33 11.92 7.35
C ASP A 7 18.75 12.41 8.68
N ASN A 8 17.92 11.60 9.34
CA ASN A 8 17.43 11.83 10.71
C ASN A 8 16.70 13.18 10.91
N ARG A 9 15.97 13.65 9.88
CA ARG A 9 15.21 14.91 9.94
C ARG A 9 13.74 14.69 10.24
N ARG A 10 13.17 15.64 10.98
CA ARG A 10 11.72 15.79 11.19
C ARG A 10 11.19 16.93 10.34
N PHE A 11 10.18 16.65 9.54
CA PHE A 11 9.39 17.61 8.77
C PHE A 11 7.98 17.61 9.35
N GLU A 12 7.49 18.76 9.80
CA GLU A 12 6.20 18.83 10.50
C GLU A 12 5.33 19.96 9.96
N LYS A 13 4.08 19.63 9.64
CA LYS A 13 3.05 20.57 9.18
C LYS A 13 3.50 21.40 7.97
N ILE A 14 4.24 20.77 7.06
CA ILE A 14 4.73 21.41 5.83
C ILE A 14 3.78 21.07 4.69
N ASP A 15 3.40 22.09 3.92
CA ASP A 15 2.72 21.92 2.64
C ASP A 15 3.76 21.82 1.51
N PHE A 16 4.01 20.59 1.03
CA PHE A 16 4.98 20.33 -0.04
C PHE A 16 4.45 20.64 -1.43
N ARG A 17 3.17 21.03 -1.57
CA ARG A 17 2.61 21.56 -2.82
C ARG A 17 3.17 22.96 -3.11
N GLU A 18 3.35 23.74 -2.05
CA GLU A 18 3.91 25.11 -2.10
C GLU A 18 5.44 25.10 -1.97
N LYS A 19 5.98 24.15 -1.20
CA LYS A 19 7.40 24.00 -0.96
C LYS A 19 7.90 22.65 -1.43
N SER A 20 8.42 22.57 -2.66
CA SER A 20 8.90 21.30 -3.20
C SER A 20 9.92 20.62 -2.27
N LEU A 21 9.75 19.31 -2.07
CA LEU A 21 10.76 18.49 -1.42
C LEU A 21 11.97 18.39 -2.35
N ALA A 22 13.17 18.62 -1.83
CA ALA A 22 14.38 18.54 -2.64
C ALA A 22 14.59 17.11 -3.17
N GLY A 23 15.03 16.98 -4.41
CA GLY A 23 15.44 15.68 -4.94
C GLY A 23 16.62 15.11 -4.15
N GLY A 24 16.68 13.79 -3.98
CA GLY A 24 17.77 13.15 -3.25
C GLY A 24 17.35 11.89 -2.50
N SER A 25 18.12 11.57 -1.47
CA SER A 25 17.84 10.48 -0.53
C SER A 25 17.42 11.04 0.82
N TYR A 26 16.42 10.40 1.41
CA TYR A 26 15.95 10.65 2.76
C TYR A 26 16.10 9.37 3.57
N GLU A 27 16.92 9.41 4.62
CA GLU A 27 17.21 8.27 5.49
C GLU A 27 16.72 8.57 6.91
N GLU A 28 15.96 7.64 7.50
CA GLU A 28 15.46 7.74 8.88
C GLU A 28 14.70 9.05 9.17
N CYS A 29 14.07 9.62 8.14
CA CYS A 29 13.32 10.86 8.24
C CYS A 29 11.87 10.63 8.64
N ASN A 30 11.29 11.61 9.34
CA ASN A 30 9.90 11.60 9.79
C ASN A 30 9.14 12.76 9.17
N PHE A 31 8.08 12.47 8.44
CA PHE A 31 7.16 13.44 7.86
C PHE A 31 5.84 13.39 8.62
N ILE A 32 5.47 14.50 9.25
CA ILE A 32 4.38 14.52 10.25
C ILE A 32 3.39 15.60 9.88
N ASN A 33 2.13 15.23 9.67
CA ASN A 33 1.06 16.13 9.28
C ASN A 33 1.41 16.98 8.05
N CYS A 34 2.17 16.42 7.11
CA CYS A 34 2.61 17.11 5.90
C CYS A 34 1.64 16.87 4.74
N ASN A 35 1.58 17.81 3.81
CA ASN A 35 0.74 17.71 2.62
C ASN A 35 1.61 17.45 1.38
N PHE A 36 1.44 16.26 0.80
CA PHE A 36 2.04 15.78 -0.44
C PHE A 36 0.99 15.57 -1.55
N ASN A 37 -0.22 16.09 -1.38
CA ASN A 37 -1.31 15.85 -2.33
C ASN A 37 -0.93 16.32 -3.75
N GLY A 38 -0.89 15.38 -4.70
CA GLY A 38 -0.50 15.64 -6.09
C GLY A 38 0.98 15.98 -6.31
N VAL A 39 1.83 15.95 -5.26
CA VAL A 39 3.24 16.31 -5.35
C VAL A 39 4.02 15.28 -6.16
N ASP A 40 5.00 15.74 -6.91
CA ASP A 40 5.91 14.88 -7.65
C ASP A 40 7.11 14.49 -6.78
N LEU A 41 7.20 13.22 -6.38
CA LEU A 41 8.33 12.66 -5.64
C LEU A 41 9.20 11.75 -6.53
N SER A 42 9.08 11.89 -7.86
CA SER A 42 9.75 11.02 -8.82
C SER A 42 11.26 10.99 -8.62
N GLY A 43 11.82 9.78 -8.59
CA GLY A 43 13.26 9.56 -8.45
C GLY A 43 13.86 9.81 -7.06
N ILE A 44 13.06 10.22 -6.08
CA ILE A 44 13.50 10.35 -4.68
C ILE A 44 13.66 8.96 -4.05
N THR A 45 14.63 8.83 -3.15
CA THR A 45 14.80 7.62 -2.32
C THR A 45 14.35 7.92 -0.91
N PHE A 46 13.47 7.08 -0.37
CA PHE A 46 13.12 7.02 1.05
C PHE A 46 13.60 5.70 1.61
N PHE A 47 14.47 5.76 2.62
CA PHE A 47 14.98 4.62 3.35
C PHE A 47 14.65 4.79 4.84
N LYS A 48 13.97 3.80 5.44
CA LYS A 48 13.58 3.83 6.86
C LYS A 48 12.79 5.06 7.28
N CYS A 49 12.01 5.62 6.36
CA CYS A 49 11.23 6.83 6.62
C CYS A 49 9.83 6.51 7.14
N THR A 50 9.29 7.40 7.97
CA THR A 50 7.91 7.33 8.43
C THR A 50 7.12 8.55 7.99
N PHE A 51 5.98 8.32 7.37
CA PHE A 51 4.94 9.32 7.09
C PHE A 51 3.81 9.11 8.09
N ASN A 52 3.51 10.13 8.90
CA ASN A 52 2.48 10.08 9.93
C ASN A 52 1.49 11.24 9.75
N GLY A 53 0.19 10.95 9.65
CA GLY A 53 -0.85 11.98 9.51
C GLY A 53 -0.77 12.77 8.21
N CYS A 54 -0.06 12.25 7.19
CA CYS A 54 0.19 12.98 5.95
C CYS A 54 -0.96 12.78 4.95
N ASP A 55 -1.23 13.82 4.15
CA ASP A 55 -2.04 13.68 2.93
C ASP A 55 -1.11 13.48 1.74
N ALA A 56 -0.99 12.26 1.25
CA ALA A 56 -0.22 11.90 0.07
C ALA A 56 -1.12 11.36 -1.04
N SER A 57 -2.38 11.81 -1.08
CA SER A 57 -3.31 11.45 -2.14
C SER A 57 -2.78 11.93 -3.50
N LEU A 58 -2.90 11.10 -4.54
CA LEU A 58 -2.45 11.40 -5.91
C LEU A 58 -0.96 11.76 -6.04
N VAL A 59 -0.13 11.45 -5.03
CA VAL A 59 1.32 11.69 -5.09
C VAL A 59 1.93 10.87 -6.24
N LYS A 60 2.87 11.46 -6.98
CA LYS A 60 3.54 10.78 -8.10
C LYS A 60 4.81 10.11 -7.59
N LEU A 61 4.93 8.82 -7.84
CA LEU A 61 6.00 7.97 -7.32
C LEU A 61 6.89 7.37 -8.41
N LYS A 62 6.87 7.96 -9.62
CA LYS A 62 7.60 7.40 -10.77
C LYS A 62 9.09 7.28 -10.46
N ASN A 63 9.62 6.07 -10.53
CA ASN A 63 11.02 5.77 -10.20
C ASN A 63 11.45 6.13 -8.76
N THR A 64 10.52 6.40 -7.84
CA THR A 64 10.79 6.61 -6.42
C THR A 64 11.19 5.28 -5.77
N SER A 65 12.15 5.28 -4.85
CA SER A 65 12.53 4.10 -4.07
C SER A 65 11.91 4.18 -2.69
N LEU A 66 11.16 3.14 -2.29
CA LEU A 66 10.54 3.04 -0.97
C LEU A 66 11.08 1.78 -0.26
N GLN A 67 12.03 1.96 0.64
CA GLN A 67 12.69 0.88 1.37
C GLN A 67 12.47 1.05 2.87
N GLU A 68 11.86 0.07 3.52
CA GLU A 68 11.49 0.12 4.94
C GLU A 68 10.63 1.35 5.30
N VAL A 69 9.63 1.68 4.47
CA VAL A 69 8.80 2.87 4.63
C VAL A 69 7.50 2.54 5.36
N LYS A 70 7.16 3.38 6.35
CA LYS A 70 5.92 3.28 7.12
C LYS A 70 4.98 4.44 6.80
N PHE A 71 3.72 4.12 6.51
CA PHE A 71 2.62 5.06 6.42
C PHE A 71 1.68 4.83 7.60
N LEU A 72 1.50 5.85 8.44
CA LEU A 72 0.68 5.82 9.64
C LEU A 72 -0.35 6.95 9.55
N ASP A 73 -1.64 6.63 9.74
CA ASP A 73 -2.71 7.63 9.75
C ASP A 73 -2.73 8.52 8.48
N CYS A 74 -2.34 7.97 7.33
CA CYS A 74 -2.15 8.72 6.09
C CYS A 74 -3.36 8.60 5.14
N LYS A 75 -3.56 9.65 4.34
CA LYS A 75 -4.41 9.59 3.14
C LYS A 75 -3.53 9.28 1.94
N LEU A 76 -3.82 8.18 1.26
CA LEU A 76 -3.12 7.64 0.11
C LEU A 76 -4.12 7.33 -1.01
N LEU A 77 -5.09 8.23 -1.22
CA LEU A 77 -6.13 8.05 -2.23
C LEU A 77 -5.54 8.12 -3.64
N GLY A 78 -5.78 7.12 -4.48
CA GLY A 78 -5.44 7.16 -5.91
C GLY A 78 -3.93 7.11 -6.19
N VAL A 79 -3.12 6.51 -5.32
CA VAL A 79 -1.65 6.49 -5.48
C VAL A 79 -1.23 5.34 -6.40
N LEU A 80 -0.41 5.66 -7.40
CA LEU A 80 0.14 4.69 -8.35
C LEU A 80 1.46 4.09 -7.82
N PHE A 81 1.38 3.22 -6.81
CA PHE A 81 2.56 2.54 -6.26
C PHE A 81 3.28 1.66 -7.30
N SER A 82 2.56 1.15 -8.31
CA SER A 82 3.12 0.37 -9.41
C SER A 82 4.19 1.11 -10.24
N GLU A 83 4.25 2.44 -10.17
CA GLU A 83 5.27 3.27 -10.84
C GLU A 83 6.58 3.42 -10.04
N CYS A 84 6.61 3.00 -8.78
CA CYS A 84 7.82 3.07 -7.96
C CYS A 84 8.81 1.95 -8.30
N ARG A 85 10.04 2.06 -7.79
CA ARG A 85 11.06 1.03 -7.96
C ARG A 85 10.69 -0.20 -7.13
N LYS A 86 10.59 -1.35 -7.80
CA LYS A 86 10.19 -2.64 -7.20
C LYS A 86 11.30 -3.33 -6.38
N PHE A 87 12.50 -2.77 -6.31
CA PHE A 87 13.67 -3.39 -5.66
C PHE A 87 13.71 -3.04 -4.16
N LEU A 88 13.88 -4.05 -3.30
CA LEU A 88 13.92 -3.93 -1.84
C LEU A 88 12.71 -3.19 -1.24
N LEU A 89 11.54 -3.41 -1.85
CA LEU A 89 10.32 -2.78 -1.39
C LEU A 89 9.83 -3.45 -0.09
N GLU A 90 9.83 -2.67 0.98
CA GLU A 90 9.34 -3.06 2.30
C GLU A 90 8.44 -1.93 2.82
N LEU A 91 7.14 -2.20 2.86
CA LEU A 91 6.12 -1.22 3.19
C LEU A 91 5.29 -1.68 4.40
N TYR A 92 4.81 -0.70 5.15
CA TYR A 92 3.90 -0.91 6.27
C TYR A 92 2.84 0.18 6.24
N PHE A 93 1.57 -0.21 6.38
CA PHE A 93 0.42 0.70 6.39
C PHE A 93 -0.41 0.44 7.65
N GLU A 94 -0.65 1.50 8.44
CA GLU A 94 -1.55 1.45 9.60
C GLU A 94 -2.48 2.65 9.61
N ASN A 95 -3.78 2.39 9.82
CA ASN A 95 -4.84 3.40 9.85
C ASN A 95 -4.88 4.29 8.58
N CYS A 96 -4.57 3.72 7.42
CA CYS A 96 -4.47 4.48 6.17
C CYS A 96 -5.73 4.37 5.29
N MET A 97 -6.04 5.45 4.58
CA MET A 97 -7.00 5.42 3.45
C MET A 97 -6.22 5.21 2.16
N VAL A 98 -6.24 3.99 1.63
CA VAL A 98 -5.47 3.57 0.44
C VAL A 98 -6.40 3.30 -0.76
N LYS A 99 -7.65 3.76 -0.67
CA LYS A 99 -8.69 3.61 -1.71
C LYS A 99 -8.20 4.05 -3.09
N LEU A 100 -8.66 3.36 -4.15
CA LEU A 100 -8.33 3.65 -5.56
C LEU A 100 -6.84 3.58 -5.91
N SER A 101 -6.00 2.99 -5.05
CA SER A 101 -4.55 2.89 -5.32
C SER A 101 -4.21 1.69 -6.20
N HIS A 102 -3.02 1.75 -6.82
CA HIS A 102 -2.56 0.71 -7.74
C HIS A 102 -1.25 0.09 -7.27
N PHE A 103 -1.30 -1.19 -6.92
CA PHE A 103 -0.18 -2.04 -6.54
C PHE A 103 0.09 -3.15 -7.57
N ALA A 104 -0.44 -3.00 -8.79
CA ALA A 104 -0.31 -4.02 -9.83
C ALA A 104 1.16 -4.40 -10.08
N GLN A 105 1.43 -5.70 -10.22
CA GLN A 105 2.76 -6.28 -10.47
C GLN A 105 3.84 -5.94 -9.43
N MET A 106 3.46 -5.56 -8.21
CA MET A 106 4.42 -5.23 -7.14
C MET A 106 4.85 -6.45 -6.34
N LYS A 107 6.06 -6.37 -5.75
CA LYS A 107 6.61 -7.39 -4.83
C LYS A 107 6.36 -6.97 -3.39
N LEU A 108 5.27 -7.44 -2.81
CA LEU A 108 4.73 -7.02 -1.49
C LEU A 108 4.72 -8.18 -0.48
N LYS A 109 5.73 -9.05 -0.54
CA LYS A 109 5.85 -10.19 0.38
C LYS A 109 5.90 -9.69 1.83
N ASN A 110 5.15 -10.34 2.72
CA ASN A 110 5.07 -9.98 4.14
C ASN A 110 4.66 -8.51 4.41
N THR A 111 4.03 -7.82 3.45
CA THR A 111 3.54 -6.46 3.68
C THR A 111 2.37 -6.47 4.67
N HIS A 112 2.35 -5.49 5.58
CA HIS A 112 1.30 -5.36 6.58
C HIS A 112 0.40 -4.17 6.26
N PHE A 113 -0.89 -4.46 6.11
CA PHE A 113 -1.97 -3.48 6.11
C PHE A 113 -2.80 -3.69 7.37
N LYS A 114 -2.89 -2.67 8.21
CA LYS A 114 -3.63 -2.73 9.47
C LYS A 114 -4.62 -1.57 9.55
N ASN A 115 -5.89 -1.87 9.84
CA ASN A 115 -6.97 -0.89 9.94
C ASN A 115 -7.05 0.03 8.69
N CYS A 116 -6.81 -0.52 7.50
CA CYS A 116 -6.76 0.25 6.26
C CYS A 116 -8.08 0.16 5.48
N ASN A 117 -8.47 1.26 4.85
CA ASN A 117 -9.49 1.24 3.81
C ASN A 117 -8.79 1.02 2.45
N LEU A 118 -8.99 -0.14 1.85
CA LEU A 118 -8.38 -0.59 0.60
C LEU A 118 -9.43 -0.75 -0.51
N GLN A 119 -10.59 -0.12 -0.38
CA GLN A 119 -11.66 -0.22 -1.36
C GLN A 119 -11.18 0.16 -2.77
N GLU A 120 -11.61 -0.59 -3.77
CA GLU A 120 -11.26 -0.32 -5.18
C GLU A 120 -9.74 -0.24 -5.45
N THR A 121 -8.91 -0.86 -4.60
CA THR A 121 -7.45 -0.95 -4.79
C THR A 121 -7.11 -2.10 -5.74
N ASP A 122 -6.15 -1.90 -6.63
CA ASP A 122 -5.72 -2.91 -7.59
C ASP A 122 -4.44 -3.63 -7.15
N PHE A 123 -4.54 -4.94 -6.88
CA PHE A 123 -3.43 -5.84 -6.59
C PHE A 123 -3.17 -6.88 -7.70
N SER A 124 -3.63 -6.61 -8.94
CA SER A 124 -3.46 -7.53 -10.07
C SER A 124 -1.99 -7.89 -10.29
N GLU A 125 -1.69 -9.17 -10.48
CA GLU A 125 -0.35 -9.72 -10.69
C GLU A 125 0.66 -9.41 -9.55
N ALA A 126 0.19 -8.99 -8.38
CA ALA A 126 1.06 -8.71 -7.24
C ALA A 126 1.54 -10.00 -6.52
N GLU A 127 2.71 -9.90 -5.89
CA GLU A 127 3.28 -10.94 -5.02
C GLU A 127 3.02 -10.58 -3.56
N LEU A 128 1.94 -11.09 -2.99
CA LEU A 128 1.48 -10.81 -1.62
C LEU A 128 1.70 -11.99 -0.66
N ARG A 129 2.57 -12.94 -1.01
CA ARG A 129 2.81 -14.11 -0.15
C ARG A 129 3.19 -13.68 1.27
N GLY A 130 2.47 -14.20 2.26
CA GLY A 130 2.67 -13.90 3.68
C GLY A 130 2.21 -12.52 4.13
N ALA A 131 1.55 -11.73 3.27
CA ALA A 131 1.00 -10.43 3.65
C ALA A 131 -0.12 -10.56 4.69
N SER A 132 -0.45 -9.46 5.36
CA SER A 132 -1.55 -9.40 6.33
C SER A 132 -2.47 -8.23 6.04
N PHE A 133 -3.77 -8.50 5.97
CA PHE A 133 -4.85 -7.52 5.89
C PHE A 133 -5.63 -7.55 7.20
N GLU A 134 -5.10 -6.90 8.23
CA GLU A 134 -5.71 -6.88 9.56
C GLU A 134 -6.76 -5.76 9.64
N ASN A 135 -8.02 -6.10 9.91
CA ASN A 135 -9.14 -5.16 10.04
C ASN A 135 -9.27 -4.22 8.81
N CYS A 136 -9.07 -4.76 7.62
CA CYS A 136 -9.09 -3.99 6.37
C CYS A 136 -10.41 -4.16 5.62
N ASP A 137 -10.92 -3.05 5.09
CA ASP A 137 -12.06 -3.05 4.15
C ASP A 137 -11.54 -3.25 2.73
N LEU A 138 -11.95 -4.36 2.10
CA LEU A 138 -11.51 -4.77 0.77
C LEU A 138 -12.65 -4.71 -0.26
N LEU A 139 -13.69 -3.90 -0.03
CA LEU A 139 -14.81 -3.78 -0.97
C LEU A 139 -14.32 -3.38 -2.36
N GLN A 140 -14.62 -4.20 -3.36
CA GLN A 140 -14.19 -4.01 -4.75
C GLN A 140 -12.66 -3.93 -4.94
N THR A 141 -11.86 -4.39 -3.96
CA THR A 141 -10.43 -4.59 -4.18
C THR A 141 -10.22 -5.68 -5.24
N ILE A 142 -9.32 -5.43 -6.19
CA ILE A 142 -9.07 -6.31 -7.32
C ILE A 142 -7.89 -7.23 -6.98
N PHE A 143 -8.16 -8.53 -6.96
CA PHE A 143 -7.15 -9.59 -6.94
C PHE A 143 -7.30 -10.44 -8.20
N PHE A 144 -6.35 -10.33 -9.12
CA PHE A 144 -6.35 -11.05 -10.40
C PHE A 144 -4.93 -11.51 -10.73
N HIS A 145 -4.72 -12.81 -10.90
CA HIS A 145 -3.38 -13.38 -11.04
C HIS A 145 -2.43 -13.03 -9.90
N THR A 146 -2.97 -12.84 -8.69
CA THR A 146 -2.22 -12.43 -7.50
C THR A 146 -1.75 -13.66 -6.72
N ASN A 147 -0.50 -13.62 -6.26
CA ASN A 147 0.02 -14.63 -5.34
C ASN A 147 -0.34 -14.27 -3.90
N LEU A 148 -1.37 -14.93 -3.37
CA LEU A 148 -1.93 -14.72 -2.04
C LEU A 148 -1.59 -15.87 -1.07
N GLU A 149 -0.61 -16.72 -1.39
CA GLU A 149 -0.21 -17.82 -0.52
C GLU A 149 0.16 -17.33 0.88
N GLU A 150 -0.24 -18.04 1.93
CA GLU A 150 0.08 -17.71 3.32
C GLU A 150 -0.42 -16.32 3.79
N THR A 151 -1.27 -15.63 2.99
CA THR A 151 -1.83 -14.31 3.34
C THR A 151 -2.87 -14.44 4.45
N ASN A 152 -2.88 -13.48 5.36
CA ASN A 152 -3.85 -13.40 6.44
C ASN A 152 -5.00 -12.44 6.11
N PHE A 153 -6.20 -12.99 5.92
CA PHE A 153 -7.47 -12.28 5.75
C PHE A 153 -8.44 -12.48 6.93
N THR A 154 -8.00 -13.06 8.05
CA THR A 154 -8.93 -13.49 9.14
C THR A 154 -9.68 -12.37 9.85
N THR A 155 -9.31 -11.11 9.62
CA THR A 155 -10.06 -9.95 10.11
C THR A 155 -10.35 -8.93 9.01
N ALA A 156 -10.02 -9.26 7.76
CA ALA A 156 -10.43 -8.47 6.61
C ALA A 156 -11.90 -8.74 6.29
N PHE A 157 -12.55 -7.81 5.62
CA PHE A 157 -13.96 -7.92 5.27
C PHE A 157 -14.23 -7.31 3.88
N ASN A 158 -15.40 -7.64 3.29
CA ASN A 158 -15.85 -7.22 1.96
C ASN A 158 -14.97 -7.66 0.78
N TYR A 159 -14.00 -8.58 0.98
CA TYR A 159 -13.21 -9.09 -0.13
C TYR A 159 -14.03 -10.02 -1.02
N SER A 160 -13.76 -9.94 -2.32
CA SER A 160 -14.22 -10.91 -3.31
C SER A 160 -13.00 -11.44 -4.05
N ILE A 161 -12.64 -12.70 -3.84
CA ILE A 161 -11.39 -13.27 -4.35
C ILE A 161 -11.71 -14.54 -5.11
N ASN A 162 -11.56 -14.51 -6.44
CA ASN A 162 -11.75 -15.70 -7.26
C ASN A 162 -10.58 -16.69 -7.05
N PRO A 163 -10.82 -17.91 -6.52
CA PRO A 163 -9.78 -18.91 -6.28
C PRO A 163 -9.14 -19.52 -7.54
N GLU A 164 -9.81 -19.44 -8.69
CA GLU A 164 -9.33 -19.99 -9.97
C GLU A 164 -8.27 -19.09 -10.63
N THR A 165 -8.34 -17.78 -10.35
CA THR A 165 -7.41 -16.80 -10.93
C THR A 165 -6.29 -16.40 -9.97
N ASN A 166 -6.36 -16.79 -8.70
CA ASN A 166 -5.41 -16.41 -7.65
C ASN A 166 -4.81 -17.64 -6.93
N ARG A 167 -3.60 -17.50 -6.39
CA ARG A 167 -2.96 -18.57 -5.62
C ARG A 167 -3.23 -18.39 -4.13
N LEU A 168 -4.01 -19.31 -3.53
CA LEU A 168 -4.49 -19.17 -2.14
C LEU A 168 -3.94 -20.23 -1.17
N LYS A 169 -2.89 -20.97 -1.56
CA LYS A 169 -2.35 -22.05 -0.71
C LYS A 169 -1.97 -21.50 0.67
N LYS A 170 -2.56 -22.08 1.73
CA LYS A 170 -2.39 -21.67 3.14
C LYS A 170 -2.82 -20.22 3.46
N ALA A 171 -3.54 -19.54 2.57
CA ALA A 171 -4.20 -18.29 2.93
C ALA A 171 -5.24 -18.57 4.04
N ARG A 172 -5.40 -17.62 4.96
CA ARG A 172 -6.25 -17.76 6.15
C ARG A 172 -7.44 -16.81 6.06
N PHE A 173 -8.64 -17.34 6.25
CA PHE A 173 -9.91 -16.59 6.19
C PHE A 173 -10.74 -16.82 7.46
N SER A 174 -11.70 -15.95 7.72
CA SER A 174 -12.69 -16.06 8.80
C SER A 174 -14.07 -16.48 8.27
N ILE A 175 -14.90 -16.99 9.17
CA ILE A 175 -16.34 -17.10 8.94
C ILE A 175 -16.98 -15.83 9.55
N PRO A 176 -17.95 -15.19 8.88
CA PRO A 176 -18.57 -15.59 7.61
C PRO A 176 -17.81 -15.14 6.35
N GLU A 177 -16.78 -14.29 6.45
CA GLU A 177 -16.23 -13.56 5.30
C GLU A 177 -15.65 -14.45 4.19
N VAL A 178 -15.27 -15.70 4.49
CA VAL A 178 -14.83 -16.69 3.49
C VAL A 178 -15.84 -16.92 2.37
N THR A 179 -17.12 -16.56 2.56
CA THR A 179 -18.13 -16.60 1.49
C THR A 179 -17.77 -15.70 0.30
N GLY A 180 -16.96 -14.65 0.48
CA GLY A 180 -16.46 -13.82 -0.63
C GLY A 180 -15.58 -14.59 -1.63
N LEU A 181 -15.15 -15.81 -1.31
CA LEU A 181 -14.50 -16.71 -2.28
C LEU A 181 -15.48 -17.35 -3.27
N LEU A 182 -16.78 -17.25 -2.98
CA LEU A 182 -17.85 -17.89 -3.74
C LEU A 182 -18.56 -16.95 -4.70
N ASP A 183 -18.38 -15.63 -4.55
CA ASP A 183 -19.05 -14.58 -5.34
C ASP A 183 -18.95 -14.81 -6.86
N THR A 184 -17.82 -15.33 -7.33
CA THR A 184 -17.57 -15.55 -8.76
C THR A 184 -18.45 -16.63 -9.39
N TYR A 185 -19.08 -17.50 -8.59
CA TYR A 185 -19.86 -18.63 -9.09
C TYR A 185 -21.35 -18.32 -9.26
N GLY A 186 -21.82 -17.16 -8.80
CA GLY A 186 -23.24 -16.79 -8.89
C GLY A 186 -24.16 -17.74 -8.11
N ILE A 187 -23.66 -18.33 -7.03
CA ILE A 187 -24.42 -19.25 -6.18
C ILE A 187 -25.21 -18.48 -5.11
N GLU A 188 -26.37 -19.00 -4.73
CA GLU A 188 -27.19 -18.47 -3.64
C GLU A 188 -26.73 -19.09 -2.30
N ILE A 189 -26.57 -18.26 -1.27
CA ILE A 189 -26.12 -18.65 0.07
C ILE A 189 -27.25 -18.34 1.06
N GLU A 190 -27.66 -19.33 1.85
CA GLU A 190 -28.71 -19.24 2.88
C GLU A 190 -28.15 -19.12 4.31
#